data_AF-A0A5S3NDY0-F1
#
_entry.id   AF-A0A5S3NDY0-F1
#
_cell.length_a   1.000
_cell.length_b   1.000
_cell.length_c   1.000
_cell.angle_alpha   90.00
_cell.angle_beta   90.00
_cell.angle_gamma   90.00
#
_symmetry.space_group_name_H-M   'P 1'
#
loop_
_entity.id
_entity.type
_entity.pdbx_description
1 polymer ?
#
loop_
_entity_poly.entity_id
_entity_poly.type
_entity_poly.pdbx_seq_one_letter_code
_entity_poly.pdbx_strand_id
1 'polypeptide(L)'
;MEENQNKEGQLNIELDQEIAEGTYSNLAIINHSISEFIVDFINIMPGVPKAKVKSRIILTPQHAKRLSKALADNVRKFEQQHGEIKDYEQPPIPMNFGPTGQA
;
A
#
# COMPACT_ATOMS: atom_id res chain seq x y z
N MET A 1 -29.10 -25.24 30.32
CA MET A 1 -29.17 -24.33 29.16
C MET A 1 -28.18 -23.24 29.43
N GLU A 2 -27.14 -23.11 28.60
CA GLU A 2 -26.10 -22.06 28.57
C GLU A 2 -25.00 -22.60 27.65
N GLU A 3 -24.42 -21.94 26.66
CA GLU A 3 -24.75 -20.76 25.85
C GLU A 3 -23.88 -20.95 24.58
N ASN A 4 -24.50 -21.16 23.42
CA ASN A 4 -23.78 -21.20 22.13
C ASN A 4 -23.44 -19.75 21.73
N GLN A 5 -22.30 -19.23 22.17
CA GLN A 5 -21.82 -17.93 21.72
C GLN A 5 -20.82 -18.06 20.57
N ASN A 6 -21.27 -17.60 19.39
CA ASN A 6 -20.51 -17.02 18.30
C ASN A 6 -19.19 -17.69 17.85
N LYS A 7 -19.32 -18.69 16.99
CA LYS A 7 -18.37 -18.86 15.87
C LYS A 7 -18.86 -18.04 14.68
N GLU A 8 -18.83 -16.71 14.82
CA GLU A 8 -19.01 -15.82 13.67
C GLU A 8 -17.91 -16.13 12.65
N GLY A 9 -18.34 -16.37 11.41
CA GLY A 9 -17.54 -17.00 10.36
C GLY A 9 -16.15 -16.39 10.22
N GLN A 10 -15.13 -17.19 10.54
CA GLN A 10 -13.78 -16.91 10.07
C GLN A 10 -13.84 -16.90 8.55
N LEU A 11 -13.72 -15.71 7.96
CA LEU A 11 -13.53 -15.57 6.53
C LEU A 11 -12.22 -16.29 6.20
N ASN A 12 -12.31 -17.42 5.50
CA ASN A 12 -11.12 -18.07 4.99
C ASN A 12 -10.60 -17.21 3.84
N ILE A 13 -9.44 -16.60 4.03
CA ILE A 13 -8.77 -15.82 2.99
C ILE A 13 -7.87 -16.79 2.24
N GLU A 14 -8.25 -17.11 1.01
CA GLU A 14 -7.40 -17.89 0.11
C GLU A 14 -6.30 -16.98 -0.46
N LEU A 15 -5.08 -17.50 -0.51
CA LEU A 15 -3.94 -16.82 -1.09
C LEU A 15 -3.37 -17.72 -2.18
N ASP A 16 -3.62 -17.35 -3.43
CA ASP A 16 -3.08 -18.06 -4.58
C ASP A 16 -1.55 -18.02 -4.57
N GLN A 17 -0.92 -19.11 -5.02
CA GLN A 17 0.54 -19.24 -5.02
C GLN A 17 1.22 -18.12 -5.83
N GLU A 18 0.62 -17.69 -6.94
CA GLU A 18 1.14 -16.59 -7.77
C GLU A 18 1.12 -15.25 -7.01
N ILE A 19 0.06 -14.97 -6.24
CA ILE A 19 -0.03 -13.74 -5.43
C ILE A 19 0.90 -13.82 -4.21
N ALA A 20 1.13 -15.02 -3.67
CA ALA A 20 2.00 -15.26 -2.53
C ALA A 20 3.48 -14.91 -2.81
N GLU A 21 3.93 -14.98 -4.07
CA GLU A 21 5.28 -14.53 -4.47
C GLU A 21 5.48 -13.02 -4.26
N GLY A 22 4.38 -12.27 -4.27
CA GLY A 22 4.39 -10.82 -4.11
C GLY A 22 4.93 -10.08 -5.32
N THR A 23 4.95 -8.75 -5.24
CA THR A 23 5.50 -7.90 -6.29
C THR A 23 6.35 -6.80 -5.69
N TYR A 24 7.62 -6.75 -6.10
CA TYR A 24 8.55 -5.74 -5.62
C TYR A 24 8.23 -4.35 -6.18
N SER A 25 8.23 -3.35 -5.29
CA SER A 25 8.10 -1.93 -5.61
C SER A 25 9.04 -1.10 -4.72
N ASN A 26 9.53 0.01 -5.25
CA ASN A 26 10.42 0.95 -4.56
C ASN A 26 9.88 2.40 -4.56
N LEU A 27 8.66 2.59 -5.07
CA LEU A 27 7.93 3.84 -5.04
C LEU A 27 6.43 3.54 -4.92
N ALA A 28 5.72 4.30 -4.08
CA ALA A 28 4.27 4.29 -4.03
C ALA A 28 3.76 5.71 -4.28
N ILE A 29 2.77 5.85 -5.17
CA ILE A 29 2.13 7.14 -5.45
C ILE A 29 0.67 7.04 -5.06
N ILE A 30 0.23 8.01 -4.27
CA ILE A 30 -1.13 8.06 -3.75
C ILE A 30 -1.84 9.25 -4.38
N ASN A 31 -2.90 8.96 -5.14
CA ASN A 31 -3.86 9.95 -5.61
C ASN A 31 -5.21 9.67 -4.94
N HIS A 32 -6.07 10.67 -4.82
CA HIS A 32 -7.39 10.45 -4.25
C HIS A 32 -8.44 11.40 -4.81
N SER A 33 -9.69 11.04 -4.56
CA SER A 33 -10.89 11.85 -4.73
C SER A 33 -11.74 11.70 -3.47
N ILE A 34 -12.92 12.32 -3.44
CA ILE A 34 -13.89 12.14 -2.35
C ILE A 34 -14.29 10.66 -2.20
N SER A 35 -14.38 9.92 -3.32
CA SER A 35 -14.91 8.56 -3.32
C SER A 35 -13.84 7.48 -3.15
N GLU A 36 -12.61 7.72 -3.61
CA GLU A 36 -11.58 6.68 -3.71
C GLU A 36 -10.16 7.21 -3.51
N PHE A 37 -9.32 6.37 -2.93
CA PHE A 37 -7.87 6.48 -2.91
C PHE A 37 -7.27 5.47 -3.88
N ILE A 38 -6.35 5.91 -4.72
CA ILE A 38 -5.61 5.08 -5.67
C ILE A 38 -4.16 5.04 -5.22
N VAL A 39 -3.66 3.84 -4.93
CA VAL A 39 -2.27 3.59 -4.58
C VAL A 39 -1.60 2.82 -5.70
N ASP A 40 -0.70 3.49 -6.42
CA ASP A 40 0.12 2.90 -7.47
C ASP A 40 1.48 2.50 -6.92
N PHE A 41 1.77 1.20 -6.94
CA PHE A 41 3.08 0.66 -6.62
C PHE A 41 3.92 0.58 -7.89
N ILE A 42 5.03 1.29 -7.89
CA ILE A 42 5.88 1.49 -9.05
C ILE A 42 7.25 0.88 -8.79
N ASN A 43 7.82 0.33 -9.85
CA ASN A 43 9.19 -0.13 -9.87
C ASN A 43 10.01 0.74 -10.83
N ILE A 44 11.03 1.39 -10.27
CA ILE A 44 12.01 2.19 -11.00
C ILE A 44 13.36 1.46 -10.95
N MET A 45 13.83 0.99 -12.10
CA MET A 45 15.13 0.33 -12.25
C MET A 45 16.16 1.29 -12.86
N PRO A 46 17.41 1.31 -12.36
CA PRO A 46 18.50 2.03 -13.01
C PRO A 46 18.68 1.58 -14.46
N GLY A 47 18.90 2.55 -15.37
CA GLY A 47 19.12 2.26 -16.79
C GLY A 47 17.86 1.93 -17.61
N VAL A 48 16.67 1.88 -16.98
CA VAL A 48 15.40 1.72 -17.69
C VAL A 48 14.70 3.08 -17.78
N PRO A 49 14.45 3.62 -18.98
CA PRO A 49 13.95 5.00 -19.15
C PRO A 49 12.48 5.18 -18.74
N LYS A 50 11.74 4.11 -18.46
CA LYS A 50 10.32 4.16 -18.11
C LYS A 50 10.06 3.35 -16.84
N ALA A 51 9.55 4.03 -15.82
CA ALA A 51 8.97 3.37 -14.67
C ALA A 51 7.74 2.56 -15.07
N LYS A 52 7.51 1.42 -14.42
CA LYS A 52 6.32 0.58 -14.66
C LYS A 52 5.49 0.51 -13.39
N VAL A 53 4.19 0.78 -13.51
CA VAL A 53 3.22 0.44 -12.46
C VAL A 53 3.14 -1.08 -12.39
N LYS A 54 3.40 -1.61 -11.20
CA LYS A 54 3.44 -3.05 -10.91
C LYS A 54 2.14 -3.54 -10.30
N SER A 55 1.49 -2.70 -9.50
CA SER A 55 0.16 -2.96 -8.96
C SER A 55 -0.56 -1.62 -8.71
N ARG A 56 -1.88 -1.65 -8.79
CA ARG A 56 -2.77 -0.55 -8.44
C ARG A 56 -3.83 -1.08 -7.48
N ILE A 57 -3.92 -0.47 -6.30
CA ILE A 57 -4.97 -0.77 -5.33
C ILE A 57 -5.87 0.45 -5.20
N ILE A 58 -7.18 0.24 -5.31
CA ILE A 58 -8.20 1.28 -5.13
C ILE A 58 -8.89 1.00 -3.79
N LEU A 59 -8.97 2.02 -2.94
CA LEU A 59 -9.46 1.91 -1.57
C LEU A 59 -10.50 3.00 -1.32
N THR A 60 -11.60 2.63 -0.67
CA THR A 60 -12.50 3.66 -0.13
C THR A 60 -11.77 4.47 0.95
N PRO A 61 -12.13 5.74 1.19
CA PRO A 61 -11.46 6.61 2.17
C PRO A 61 -11.35 5.99 3.57
N GLN A 62 -12.35 5.22 3.99
CA GLN A 62 -12.34 4.54 5.29
C GLN A 62 -11.25 3.45 5.36
N HIS A 63 -11.07 2.68 4.29
CA HIS A 63 -10.03 1.64 4.24
C HIS A 63 -8.65 2.24 4.08
N ALA A 64 -8.50 3.31 3.30
CA ALA A 64 -7.24 4.06 3.21
C ALA A 64 -6.80 4.59 4.59
N LYS A 65 -7.73 5.16 5.37
CA LYS A 65 -7.47 5.62 6.74
C LYS A 65 -7.08 4.49 7.68
N ARG A 66 -7.74 3.33 7.60
CA ARG A 66 -7.38 2.15 8.41
C ARG A 66 -6.00 1.61 8.04
N LEU A 67 -5.71 1.48 6.75
CA LEU A 67 -4.42 1.03 6.22
C LEU A 67 -3.29 1.96 6.69
N SER A 68 -3.45 3.28 6.55
CA SER A 68 -2.43 4.25 6.96
C SER A 68 -2.05 4.10 8.43
N LYS A 69 -3.04 3.97 9.32
CA LYS A 69 -2.79 3.75 10.76
C LYS A 69 -2.06 2.42 11.02
N ALA A 70 -2.57 1.33 10.45
CA ALA A 70 -1.98 0.02 10.66
C ALA A 70 -0.53 -0.05 10.12
N LEU A 71 -0.27 0.57 8.96
CA LEU A 71 1.05 0.63 8.38
C LEU A 71 2.01 1.44 9.25
N ALA A 72 1.61 2.64 9.69
CA ALA A 72 2.42 3.48 10.58
C ALA A 72 2.76 2.76 11.89
N ASP A 73 1.80 2.08 12.50
CA ASP A 73 2.02 1.31 13.72
C ASP A 73 3.02 0.15 13.51
N ASN A 74 2.95 -0.53 12.37
CA ASN A 74 3.87 -1.63 12.05
C ASN A 74 5.28 -1.13 11.73
N VAL A 75 5.41 -0.02 11.00
CA VAL A 75 6.71 0.63 10.74
C VAL A 75 7.37 1.02 12.07
N ARG A 76 6.62 1.68 12.97
CA ARG A 76 7.12 2.07 14.29
C ARG A 76 7.61 0.87 15.10
N LYS A 77 6.86 -0.24 15.09
CA LYS A 77 7.26 -1.49 15.77
C LYS A 77 8.53 -2.08 15.17
N PHE A 78 8.65 -2.06 13.84
CA PHE A 78 9.84 -2.52 13.15
C PHE A 78 11.06 -1.68 13.55
N GLU A 79 10.93 -0.36 13.56
CA GLU A 79 12.02 0.56 13.92
C GLU A 79 12.47 0.42 15.37
N GLN A 80 11.53 0.19 16.29
CA GLN A 80 11.87 -0.11 17.69
C GLN A 80 12.77 -1.34 17.85
N GLN A 81 12.68 -2.30 16.92
CA GLN A 81 13.45 -3.55 16.97
C GLN A 81 14.74 -3.50 16.13
N HIS A 82 14.73 -2.77 15.00
CA HIS A 82 15.81 -2.81 14.00
C HIS A 82 16.56 -1.48 13.84
N GLY A 83 16.11 -0.43 14.53
CA GLY A 83 16.59 0.94 14.35
C GLY A 83 15.75 1.73 13.36
N GLU A 84 15.91 3.05 13.40
CA GLU A 84 15.18 4.00 12.55
C GLU A 84 15.46 3.77 11.07
N ILE A 85 14.39 3.81 10.25
CA ILE A 85 14.50 3.79 8.81
C ILE A 85 15.02 5.16 8.39
N LYS A 86 16.21 5.18 7.77
CA LYS A 86 16.80 6.44 7.31
C LYS A 86 16.01 6.99 6.13
N ASP A 87 15.55 8.23 6.28
CA ASP A 87 15.05 9.00 5.15
C ASP A 87 16.22 9.35 4.22
N TYR A 88 16.18 8.81 3.01
CA TYR A 88 17.01 9.30 1.93
C TYR A 88 16.17 10.33 1.18
N GLU A 89 16.64 11.58 1.10
CA GLU A 89 16.03 12.56 0.21
C GLU A 89 16.06 12.00 -1.22
N GLN A 90 14.91 11.55 -1.72
CA GLN A 90 14.80 11.18 -3.12
C GLN A 90 14.83 12.49 -3.92
N PRO A 91 15.78 12.66 -4.87
CA PRO A 91 15.78 13.82 -5.72
C PRO A 91 14.43 13.90 -6.45
N PRO A 92 13.83 15.10 -6.58
CA PRO A 92 12.50 15.24 -7.17
C PRO A 92 12.51 14.65 -8.58
N ILE A 93 11.83 13.52 -8.77
CA ILE A 93 11.66 12.91 -10.08
C ILE A 93 10.58 13.71 -10.81
N PRO A 94 10.89 14.39 -11.93
CA PRO A 94 9.86 15.06 -12.73
C PRO A 94 8.94 13.99 -13.33
N MET A 95 7.81 13.75 -12.68
CA MET A 95 6.79 12.82 -13.14
C MET A 95 5.66 13.59 -13.82
N ASN A 96 5.42 13.30 -15.10
CA ASN A 96 4.30 13.88 -15.84
C ASN A 96 3.12 12.90 -15.81
N PHE A 97 2.29 12.98 -14.76
CA PHE A 97 1.05 12.22 -14.70
C PHE A 97 -0.02 12.94 -15.53
N GLY A 98 -0.88 12.19 -16.22
CA GLY A 98 -2.07 12.73 -16.88
C GLY A 98 -3.00 13.45 -15.88
N PRO A 99 -4.17 13.96 -16.32
CA PRO A 99 -5.01 14.81 -15.50
C PRO A 99 -5.30 14.15 -14.14
N THR A 100 -4.78 14.76 -13.07
CA THR A 100 -5.13 14.43 -11.69
C THR A 100 -6.60 14.80 -11.50
N GLY A 101 -7.42 13.83 -11.07
CA GLY A 101 -8.75 14.12 -10.56
C GLY A 101 -8.65 15.19 -9.48
N GLN A 102 -9.50 16.20 -9.56
CA GLN A 102 -9.45 17.38 -8.69
C GLN A 102 -9.49 16.96 -7.21
N ALA A 103 -8.56 17.53 -6.44
CA ALA A 103 -8.45 17.39 -4.99
C ALA A 103 -9.61 18.07 -4.26
#